data_AF-A0A929C9H6-F1
#
_entry.id   AF-A0A929C9H6-F1
#
_cell.length_a   1.000
_cell.length_b   1.000
_cell.length_c   1.000
_cell.angle_alpha   90.00
_cell.angle_beta   90.00
_cell.angle_gamma   90.00
#
_symmetry.space_group_name_H-M   'P 1'
#
loop_
_entity.id
_entity.type
_entity.pdbx_description
1 polymer ?
#
loop_
_entity_poly.entity_id
_entity_poly.type
_entity_poly.pdbx_seq_one_letter_code
_entity_poly.pdbx_strand_id
1 'polypeptide(L)'
;MQLSSKIIDRILKYKGFKTDIKLAKHWKVAPTTITSWRTRNSIPFKKIIAFCEDEGVSLDYIFTGKYKITQKTKTEGEMQVAEEASIYKVENEDPEIVELLEGARKVLKSGNQVAYDALERNIRYFSHTIETEKELKIIKSRLEVIEKRLPQKPEDENTEKKVM
;
A
#
# COMPACT_ATOMS: atom_id res chain seq x y z
N MET A 1 22.49 9.22 17.27
CA MET A 1 21.02 8.98 17.28
C MET A 1 20.77 7.47 17.32
N GLN A 2 20.04 6.99 18.33
CA GLN A 2 19.81 5.56 18.61
C GLN A 2 18.91 4.89 17.55
N LEU A 3 19.05 3.57 17.34
CA LEU A 3 18.32 2.80 16.32
C LEU A 3 16.80 2.78 16.58
N SER A 4 16.40 2.48 17.82
CA SER A 4 15.01 2.53 18.28
C SER A 4 14.33 3.87 17.96
N SER A 5 15.03 4.99 18.17
CA SER A 5 14.51 6.32 17.90
C SER A 5 14.25 6.51 16.42
N LYS A 6 15.19 6.10 15.55
CA LYS A 6 14.99 6.16 14.09
C LYS A 6 13.78 5.33 13.64
N ILE A 7 13.59 4.14 14.21
CA ILE A 7 12.44 3.27 13.89
C ILE A 7 11.13 3.94 14.31
N ILE A 8 11.06 4.44 15.54
CA ILE A 8 9.84 5.11 16.06
C ILE A 8 9.54 6.38 15.25
N ASP A 9 10.56 7.16 14.87
CA ASP A 9 10.38 8.35 14.03
C ASP A 9 9.83 8.01 12.65
N ARG A 10 10.27 6.90 12.04
CA ARG A 10 9.69 6.42 10.76
C ARG A 10 8.23 6.01 10.92
N ILE A 11 7.88 5.32 12.00
CA ILE A 11 6.50 4.94 12.29
C ILE A 11 5.61 6.18 12.48
N LEU A 12 6.11 7.19 13.21
CA LEU A 12 5.44 8.48 13.35
C LEU A 12 5.23 9.17 12.01
N LYS A 13 6.28 9.23 11.17
CA LYS A 13 6.21 9.83 9.82
C LYS A 13 5.18 9.10 8.96
N TYR A 14 5.19 7.77 8.97
CA TYR A 14 4.24 6.95 8.21
C TYR A 14 2.79 7.21 8.64
N LYS A 15 2.52 7.29 9.95
CA LYS A 15 1.17 7.58 10.48
C LYS A 15 0.79 9.07 10.44
N GLY A 16 1.70 9.97 10.06
CA GLY A 16 1.48 11.42 10.14
C GLY A 16 1.35 11.93 11.59
N PHE A 17 1.90 11.20 12.56
CA PHE A 17 1.89 11.60 13.97
C PHE A 17 3.05 12.54 14.28
N LYS A 18 2.76 13.63 14.99
CA LYS A 18 3.77 14.63 15.39
C LYS A 18 4.43 14.34 16.74
N THR A 19 3.84 13.45 17.55
CA THR A 19 4.28 13.23 18.94
C THR A 19 4.22 11.77 19.34
N ASP A 20 5.17 11.38 20.18
CA ASP A 20 5.20 10.05 20.83
C ASP A 20 3.92 9.76 21.63
N ILE A 21 3.28 10.80 22.18
CA ILE A 21 2.01 10.68 22.91
C ILE A 21 0.91 10.15 21.99
N LYS A 22 0.82 10.62 20.74
CA LYS A 22 -0.17 10.12 19.78
C LYS A 22 0.09 8.66 19.43
N LEU A 23 1.34 8.28 19.24
CA LEU A 23 1.71 6.89 18.99
C LEU A 23 1.41 5.99 20.19
N ALA A 24 1.70 6.45 21.41
CA ALA A 24 1.41 5.72 22.63
C ALA A 24 -0.10 5.43 22.79
N LYS A 25 -0.94 6.44 22.53
CA LYS A 25 -2.40 6.29 22.52
C LYS A 25 -2.85 5.28 21.46
N HIS A 26 -2.31 5.38 20.24
CA HIS A 26 -2.64 4.46 19.15
C HIS A 26 -2.27 3.01 19.49
N TRP A 27 -1.09 2.78 20.06
CA TRP A 27 -0.62 1.46 20.46
C TRP A 27 -1.14 0.97 21.81
N LYS A 28 -1.97 1.77 22.48
CA LYS A 28 -2.54 1.51 23.81
C LYS A 28 -1.46 1.21 24.85
N VAL A 29 -0.40 2.03 24.88
CA VAL A 29 0.69 1.97 25.87
C VAL A 29 0.85 3.31 26.57
N ALA A 30 1.54 3.34 27.72
CA ALA A 30 1.85 4.59 28.40
C ALA A 30 2.88 5.41 27.57
N PRO A 31 2.80 6.75 27.55
CA PRO A 31 3.80 7.59 26.86
C PRO A 31 5.23 7.33 27.34
N THR A 32 5.39 7.07 28.64
CA THR A 32 6.67 6.71 29.27
C THR A 32 7.26 5.42 28.69
N THR A 33 6.44 4.52 28.16
CA THR A 33 6.88 3.30 27.48
C THR A 33 7.61 3.63 26.18
N ILE A 34 7.08 4.55 25.37
CA ILE A 34 7.75 5.00 24.13
C ILE A 34 9.07 5.69 24.46
N THR A 35 9.06 6.60 25.45
CA THR A 35 10.27 7.26 25.93
C THR A 35 11.32 6.24 26.39
N SER A 36 10.93 5.23 27.17
CA SER A 36 11.82 4.18 27.66
C SER A 36 12.44 3.38 26.50
N TRP A 37 11.66 3.02 25.48
CA TRP A 37 12.17 2.34 24.28
C TRP A 37 13.22 3.17 23.55
N ARG A 38 12.99 4.48 23.37
CA ARG A 38 13.96 5.39 22.76
C ARG A 38 15.24 5.50 23.59
N THR A 39 15.11 5.78 24.90
CA THR A 39 16.26 6.02 25.79
C THR A 39 17.11 4.77 25.99
N ARG A 40 16.47 3.60 26.16
CA ARG A 40 17.16 2.31 26.38
C ARG A 40 17.53 1.59 25.09
N ASN A 41 17.36 2.25 23.95
CA ASN A 41 17.52 1.68 22.62
C ASN A 41 16.83 0.31 22.42
N SER A 42 15.68 0.10 23.07
CA SER A 42 14.94 -1.16 23.07
C SER A 42 13.90 -1.17 21.95
N ILE A 43 13.87 -2.24 21.15
CA ILE A 43 12.98 -2.34 19.99
C ILE A 43 11.75 -3.21 20.33
N PRO A 44 10.53 -2.66 20.27
CA PRO A 44 9.31 -3.41 20.56
C PRO A 44 8.86 -4.22 19.34
N PHE A 45 9.63 -5.26 18.97
CA PHE A 45 9.42 -6.06 17.75
C PHE A 45 7.97 -6.50 17.56
N LYS A 46 7.32 -7.05 18.60
CA LYS A 46 5.93 -7.51 18.53
C LYS A 46 4.94 -6.40 18.14
N LYS A 47 5.14 -5.17 18.64
CA LYS A 47 4.28 -4.02 18.29
C LYS A 47 4.54 -3.53 16.87
N ILE A 48 5.80 -3.55 16.45
CA ILE A 48 6.18 -3.11 15.10
C ILE A 48 5.68 -4.10 14.05
N ILE A 49 5.80 -5.41 14.28
CA ILE A 49 5.33 -6.44 13.36
C ILE A 49 3.81 -6.35 13.21
N ALA A 50 3.06 -6.33 14.33
CA ALA A 50 1.61 -6.18 14.29
C ALA A 50 1.19 -4.89 13.55
N PHE A 51 1.87 -3.78 13.83
CA PHE A 51 1.66 -2.54 13.09
C PHE A 51 1.93 -2.67 11.58
N CYS A 52 2.96 -3.42 11.19
CA CYS A 52 3.27 -3.66 9.78
C CYS A 52 2.20 -4.49 9.08
N GLU A 53 1.67 -5.51 9.76
CA GLU A 53 0.59 -6.36 9.27
C GLU A 53 -0.72 -5.57 9.14
N ASP A 54 -1.10 -4.84 10.18
CA ASP A 54 -2.36 -4.07 10.23
C ASP A 54 -2.40 -2.95 9.16
N GLU A 55 -1.25 -2.32 8.89
CA GLU A 55 -1.17 -1.15 8.00
C GLU A 55 -0.62 -1.48 6.61
N GLY A 56 -0.29 -2.76 6.34
CA GLY A 56 0.32 -3.20 5.09
C GLY A 56 1.67 -2.55 4.79
N VAL A 57 2.43 -2.14 5.82
CA VAL A 57 3.74 -1.49 5.65
C VAL A 57 4.88 -2.50 5.78
N SER A 58 5.87 -2.40 4.88
CA SER A 58 7.03 -3.29 4.89
C SER A 58 7.86 -3.15 6.17
N LEU A 59 8.14 -4.29 6.81
CA LEU A 59 9.04 -4.37 7.97
C LEU A 59 10.44 -3.86 7.62
N ASP A 60 10.98 -4.23 6.45
CA ASP A 60 12.29 -3.78 5.98
C ASP A 60 12.35 -2.24 5.91
N TYR A 61 11.29 -1.59 5.43
CA TYR A 61 11.21 -0.12 5.39
C TYR A 61 11.22 0.47 6.79
N ILE A 62 10.44 -0.09 7.73
CA ILE A 62 10.40 0.42 9.11
C ILE A 62 11.76 0.31 9.79
N PHE A 63 12.55 -0.72 9.51
CA PHE A 63 13.85 -0.94 10.15
C PHE A 63 15.01 -0.24 9.44
N THR A 64 15.02 -0.23 8.12
CA THR A 64 16.15 0.29 7.32
C THR A 64 15.90 1.70 6.77
N GLY A 65 14.63 2.11 6.66
CA GLY A 65 14.22 3.32 5.94
C GLY A 65 14.22 3.14 4.42
N LYS A 66 14.50 1.93 3.92
CA LYS A 66 14.52 1.59 2.50
C LYS A 66 13.53 0.46 2.28
N TYR A 67 12.69 0.57 1.25
CA TYR A 67 11.97 -0.61 0.79
C TYR A 67 12.98 -1.55 0.13
N LYS A 68 12.99 -2.83 0.52
CA LYS A 68 13.64 -3.84 -0.32
C LYS A 68 12.91 -3.82 -1.65
N ILE A 69 13.60 -3.41 -2.70
CA ILE A 69 13.19 -3.77 -4.05
C ILE A 69 13.43 -5.27 -4.09
N THR A 70 12.39 -6.05 -3.83
CA THR A 70 12.46 -7.49 -3.98
C THR A 70 12.56 -7.75 -5.48
N GLN A 71 13.76 -7.64 -6.02
CA GLN A 71 14.07 -8.30 -7.27
C GLN A 71 13.87 -9.77 -6.98
N LYS A 72 12.76 -10.30 -7.49
CA LYS A 72 12.52 -11.73 -7.50
C LYS A 72 13.39 -12.30 -8.60
N THR A 73 14.71 -12.38 -8.38
CA THR A 73 15.63 -13.06 -9.28
C THR A 73 16.68 -13.81 -8.48
N LYS A 74 16.85 -15.07 -8.87
CA LYS A 74 17.98 -15.92 -8.49
C LYS A 74 19.30 -15.17 -8.80
N THR A 75 20.17 -15.18 -7.81
CA THR A 75 21.62 -15.42 -7.88
C THR A 75 22.48 -14.61 -8.86
N GLU A 76 23.33 -13.76 -8.24
CA GLU A 76 24.74 -13.46 -8.52
C GLU A 76 25.17 -13.08 -9.96
N GLY A 77 25.68 -11.86 -10.09
CA GLY A 77 26.38 -11.37 -11.27
C GLY A 77 26.19 -9.87 -11.41
N GLU A 78 27.12 -9.10 -10.86
CA GLU A 78 27.21 -7.67 -11.13
C GLU A 78 27.31 -7.42 -12.64
N MET A 79 26.72 -6.30 -13.08
CA MET A 79 26.79 -5.69 -14.43
C MET A 79 25.61 -6.01 -15.36
N GLN A 80 24.51 -5.26 -15.21
CA GLN A 80 23.51 -4.95 -16.25
C GLN A 80 22.49 -3.91 -15.74
N VAL A 81 22.92 -2.67 -15.45
CA VAL A 81 21.97 -1.57 -15.11
C VAL A 81 21.40 -0.90 -16.37
N ALA A 82 21.78 -1.33 -17.57
CA ALA A 82 21.41 -0.65 -18.82
C ALA A 82 20.29 -1.33 -19.63
N GLU A 83 19.95 -2.60 -19.36
CA GLU A 83 19.15 -3.38 -20.33
C GLU A 83 17.69 -3.64 -19.90
N GLU A 84 17.36 -3.64 -18.61
CA GLU A 84 15.97 -3.92 -18.15
C GLU A 84 14.97 -2.76 -18.33
N ALA A 85 15.42 -1.57 -18.70
CA ALA A 85 14.50 -0.49 -19.11
C ALA A 85 13.74 -0.82 -20.41
N SER A 86 14.12 -1.90 -21.13
CA SER A 86 13.47 -2.30 -22.39
C SER A 86 12.23 -3.17 -22.22
N ILE A 87 11.85 -3.60 -21.01
CA ILE A 87 10.70 -4.53 -20.83
C ILE A 87 9.35 -3.83 -20.92
N TYR A 88 9.29 -2.51 -20.73
CA TYR A 88 8.12 -1.71 -21.10
C TYR A 88 8.45 -0.86 -22.31
N LYS A 89 8.51 -1.48 -23.49
CA LYS A 89 8.16 -0.73 -24.69
C LYS A 89 6.71 -0.27 -24.47
N VAL A 90 6.53 1.01 -24.22
CA VAL A 90 5.22 1.67 -24.15
C VAL A 90 4.68 1.66 -25.58
N GLU A 91 4.14 0.51 -26.03
CA GLU A 91 3.67 0.33 -27.42
C GLU A 91 2.27 0.92 -27.66
N ASN A 92 1.79 1.84 -26.83
CA ASN A 92 0.59 2.61 -27.12
C ASN A 92 0.75 4.04 -26.63
N GLU A 93 0.87 4.96 -27.57
CA GLU A 93 0.95 6.41 -27.38
C GLU A 93 -0.43 6.97 -27.01
N ASP A 94 -1.00 6.56 -25.87
CA ASP A 94 -2.07 7.36 -25.27
C ASP A 94 -1.44 8.70 -24.85
N PRO A 95 -1.82 9.83 -25.48
CA PRO A 95 -1.18 11.12 -25.24
C PRO A 95 -1.22 11.51 -23.76
N GLU A 96 -2.27 11.12 -23.03
CA GLU A 96 -2.40 11.41 -21.60
C GLU A 96 -1.40 10.60 -20.77
N ILE A 97 -1.17 9.32 -21.12
CA ILE A 97 -0.17 8.47 -20.46
C ILE A 97 1.24 9.00 -20.74
N VAL A 98 1.52 9.42 -21.98
CA VAL A 98 2.82 10.00 -22.35
C VAL A 98 3.07 11.28 -21.57
N GLU A 99 2.11 12.20 -21.51
CA GLU A 99 2.23 13.45 -20.75
C GLU A 99 2.45 13.19 -19.25
N LEU A 100 1.71 12.25 -18.67
CA LEU A 100 1.85 11.81 -17.28
C LEU A 100 3.27 11.28 -17.01
N LEU A 101 3.77 10.39 -17.87
CA LEU A 101 5.10 9.80 -17.74
C LEU A 101 6.21 10.84 -17.90
N GLU A 102 6.05 11.81 -18.81
CA GLU A 102 6.98 12.93 -18.94
C GLU A 102 6.98 13.82 -17.68
N GLY A 103 5.81 14.10 -17.12
CA GLY A 103 5.66 14.83 -15.86
C GLY A 103 6.38 14.13 -14.71
N ALA A 104 6.17 12.82 -14.56
CA ALA A 104 6.87 12.00 -13.57
C ALA A 104 8.40 12.03 -13.80
N ARG A 105 8.86 11.90 -15.05
CA ARG A 105 10.29 11.96 -15.38
C ARG A 105 10.92 13.30 -15.00
N LYS A 106 10.22 14.42 -15.21
CA LYS A 106 10.68 15.76 -14.82
C LYS A 106 10.84 15.85 -13.29
N VAL A 107 9.87 15.36 -12.54
CA VAL A 107 9.94 15.33 -11.06
C VAL A 107 11.14 14.51 -10.58
N LEU A 108 11.34 13.31 -11.14
CA LEU A 108 12.46 12.44 -10.77
C LEU A 108 13.84 13.08 -11.05
N LYS A 109 13.96 13.86 -12.12
CA LYS A 109 15.21 14.58 -12.48
C LYS A 109 15.39 15.91 -11.74
N SER A 110 14.36 16.42 -11.07
CA SER A 110 14.37 17.76 -10.48
C SER A 110 15.21 17.90 -9.20
N GLY A 111 15.54 16.78 -8.53
CA GLY A 111 16.18 16.79 -7.22
C GLY A 111 15.29 17.34 -6.08
N ASN A 112 14.03 17.69 -6.37
CA ASN A 112 13.09 18.23 -5.39
C ASN A 112 12.47 17.07 -4.57
N GLN A 113 12.96 16.89 -3.35
CA GLN A 113 12.49 15.84 -2.45
C GLN A 113 10.99 15.92 -2.13
N VAL A 114 10.43 17.14 -2.03
CA VAL A 114 9.00 17.30 -1.72
C VAL A 114 8.13 16.83 -2.90
N ALA A 115 8.53 17.18 -4.12
CA ALA A 115 7.86 16.72 -5.32
C ALA A 115 8.00 15.20 -5.51
N TYR A 116 9.17 14.66 -5.19
CA TYR A 116 9.42 13.21 -5.20
C TYR A 116 8.51 12.47 -4.21
N ASP A 117 8.47 12.91 -2.95
CA ASP A 117 7.65 12.28 -1.91
C ASP A 117 6.15 12.34 -2.28
N ALA A 118 5.70 13.43 -2.92
CA ALA A 118 4.33 13.56 -3.41
C ALA A 118 4.03 12.59 -4.57
N LEU A 119 4.94 12.50 -5.55
CA LEU A 119 4.83 11.56 -6.67
C LEU A 119 4.79 10.11 -6.18
N GLU A 120 5.66 9.74 -5.24
CA GLU A 120 5.69 8.41 -4.64
C GLU A 120 4.35 8.06 -4.00
N ARG A 121 3.76 8.99 -3.23
CA ARG A 121 2.45 8.78 -2.59
C ARG A 121 1.35 8.59 -3.63
N ASN A 122 1.33 9.39 -4.68
CA ASN A 122 0.31 9.30 -5.73
C ASN A 122 0.40 7.96 -6.48
N ILE A 123 1.60 7.52 -6.85
CA ILE A 123 1.81 6.22 -7.49
C ILE A 123 1.30 5.08 -6.60
N ARG A 124 1.54 5.18 -5.29
CA ARG A 124 1.09 4.19 -4.31
C ARG A 124 -0.43 4.12 -4.22
N TYR A 125 -1.10 5.28 -4.10
CA TYR A 125 -2.56 5.32 -4.07
C TYR A 125 -3.15 4.75 -5.36
N PHE A 126 -2.61 5.15 -6.50
CA PHE A 126 -3.08 4.68 -7.80
C PHE A 126 -2.93 3.17 -7.97
N SER A 127 -1.78 2.62 -7.56
CA SER A 127 -1.51 1.18 -7.61
C SER A 127 -2.48 0.38 -6.73
N HIS A 128 -2.78 0.88 -5.53
CA HIS A 128 -3.79 0.27 -4.67
C HIS A 128 -5.18 0.33 -5.31
N THR A 129 -5.58 1.49 -5.86
CA THR A 129 -6.85 1.64 -6.56
C THR A 129 -6.98 0.65 -7.71
N ILE A 130 -5.96 0.52 -8.57
CA ILE A 130 -5.96 -0.46 -9.66
C ILE A 130 -6.19 -1.88 -9.14
N GLU A 131 -5.52 -2.27 -8.06
CA GLU A 131 -5.66 -3.61 -7.51
C GLU A 131 -7.07 -3.85 -6.97
N THR A 132 -7.63 -2.88 -6.24
CA THR A 132 -9.01 -2.96 -5.76
C THR A 132 -10.03 -3.04 -6.90
N GLU A 133 -9.80 -2.35 -8.02
CA GLU A 133 -10.68 -2.44 -9.20
C GLU A 133 -10.63 -3.82 -9.86
N LYS A 134 -9.45 -4.44 -9.92
CA LYS A 134 -9.32 -5.83 -10.40
C LYS A 134 -10.06 -6.81 -9.50
N GLU A 135 -9.88 -6.69 -8.18
CA GLU A 135 -10.59 -7.51 -7.20
C GLU A 135 -12.11 -7.33 -7.34
N LEU A 136 -12.58 -6.09 -7.45
CA LEU A 136 -13.99 -5.78 -7.68
C LEU A 136 -14.51 -6.42 -8.96
N LYS A 137 -13.73 -6.41 -10.04
CA LYS A 137 -14.10 -7.07 -11.29
C LYS A 137 -14.27 -8.58 -11.10
N ILE A 138 -13.34 -9.22 -10.37
CA ILE A 138 -13.42 -10.66 -10.05
C ILE A 138 -14.65 -10.96 -9.19
N ILE A 139 -14.90 -10.16 -8.15
CA ILE A 139 -16.05 -10.33 -7.26
C ILE A 139 -17.36 -10.19 -8.04
N LYS A 140 -17.48 -9.17 -8.90
CA LYS A 140 -18.65 -8.98 -9.78
C LYS A 140 -18.89 -10.19 -10.67
N SER A 141 -17.85 -10.71 -11.34
CA SER A 141 -18.00 -11.91 -12.16
C SER A 141 -18.44 -13.14 -11.35
N ARG A 142 -17.99 -13.29 -10.10
CA ARG A 142 -18.45 -14.36 -9.22
C ARG A 142 -19.90 -14.18 -8.78
N LEU A 143 -20.30 -12.95 -8.48
CA LEU A 143 -21.67 -12.61 -8.10
C LEU A 143 -22.65 -12.96 -9.24
N GLU A 144 -22.32 -12.57 -10.48
CA GLU A 144 -23.13 -12.92 -11.67
C GLU A 144 -23.34 -14.43 -11.82
N VAL A 145 -22.32 -15.24 -11.52
CA VAL A 145 -22.42 -16.71 -11.58
C VAL A 145 -23.35 -17.25 -10.48
N ILE A 146 -23.29 -16.66 -9.27
CA ILE A 146 -24.14 -17.07 -8.14
C ILE A 146 -25.58 -16.66 -8.39
N GLU A 147 -25.83 -15.44 -8.87
CA GLU A 147 -27.17 -14.95 -9.20
C GLU A 147 -27.86 -15.85 -10.23
N LYS A 148 -27.12 -16.34 -11.24
CA LYS A 148 -27.64 -17.29 -12.23
C LYS A 148 -27.96 -18.69 -11.66
N ARG A 149 -27.41 -19.04 -10.50
CA ARG A 149 -27.63 -20.33 -9.83
C ARG A 149 -28.72 -20.26 -8.76
N LEU A 150 -29.12 -19.06 -8.34
CA LEU A 150 -30.26 -18.91 -7.47
C LEU A 150 -31.52 -19.30 -8.25
N PRO A 151 -32.45 -20.06 -7.63
CA PRO A 151 -33.76 -20.26 -8.24
C PRO A 151 -34.40 -18.88 -8.41
N GLN A 152 -34.78 -18.55 -9.65
CA GLN A 152 -35.63 -17.38 -9.90
C GLN A 152 -36.84 -17.51 -8.98
N LYS A 153 -37.07 -16.49 -8.14
CA LYS A 153 -38.26 -16.44 -7.29
C LYS A 153 -39.45 -16.64 -8.25
N PRO A 154 -40.36 -17.60 -8.02
CA PRO A 154 -41.48 -17.78 -8.93
C PRO A 154 -42.24 -16.46 -8.99
N GLU A 155 -42.14 -15.80 -10.13
CA GLU A 155 -43.15 -14.88 -10.62
C GLU A 155 -44.32 -15.77 -11.00
N ASP A 156 -45.32 -15.83 -10.12
CA ASP A 156 -46.71 -16.20 -10.40
C ASP A 156 -47.41 -16.45 -9.06
N GLU A 157 -48.65 -16.08 -8.86
CA GLU A 157 -49.58 -15.25 -9.60
C GLU A 157 -50.77 -15.15 -8.64
N ASN A 158 -51.35 -13.96 -8.55
CA ASN A 158 -52.76 -13.75 -8.32
C ASN A 158 -53.65 -15.02 -8.16
N THR A 159 -53.98 -15.39 -6.93
CA THR A 159 -55.20 -16.18 -6.66
C THR A 159 -55.96 -15.63 -5.46
N GLU A 160 -56.22 -14.33 -5.47
CA GLU A 160 -57.48 -13.82 -4.91
C GLU A 160 -58.62 -14.21 -5.87
N LYS A 161 -58.96 -15.51 -5.92
CA LYS A 161 -60.24 -15.94 -6.46
C LYS A 161 -60.87 -17.01 -5.58
N LYS A 162 -61.98 -16.56 -4.98
CA LYS A 162 -63.20 -17.33 -4.72
C LYS A 162 -63.23 -18.08 -3.38
N VAL A 163 -63.40 -17.30 -2.30
CA VAL A 163 -64.20 -17.77 -1.16
C VAL A 163 -65.65 -17.82 -1.66
N MET A 164 -66.15 -19.04 -1.83
CA MET A 164 -67.56 -19.37 -2.02
C MET A 164 -67.98 -20.21 -0.83
#